data_AF-A0A667IEB0-F1
#
_entry.id   AF-A0A667IEB0-F1
#
_cell.length_a   1.000
_cell.length_b   1.000
_cell.length_c   1.000
_cell.angle_alpha   90.00
_cell.angle_beta   90.00
_cell.angle_gamma   90.00
#
_symmetry.space_group_name_H-M   'P 1'
#
loop_
_entity.id
_entity.type
_entity.pdbx_description
1 polymer ?
#
loop_
_entity_poly.entity_id
_entity_poly.type
_entity_poly.pdbx_seq_one_letter_code
_entity_poly.pdbx_strand_id
1 'polypeptide(L)'
;MAGSSNVPHKTSLPEGIRVGTVMRIRGVVPEKAGRFYVNLLCGEGPGGEAALHFNPRLDESTVVFNSLEQGTWGREERGSGIPFQHGQPFDVLLIATEEGFKAVVGDSEYHHFRYRIPPARVRLLEVGGDLQLQSVKIF
;
A
#
# COMPACT_ATOMS: atom_id res chain seq x y z
N MET A 1 -24.85 4.31 -4.77
CA MET A 1 -23.80 4.89 -5.64
C MET A 1 -22.60 5.22 -4.75
N ALA A 2 -21.66 4.28 -4.58
CA ALA A 2 -20.43 4.58 -3.85
C ALA A 2 -19.56 5.44 -4.78
N GLY A 3 -19.28 6.68 -4.38
CA GLY A 3 -18.50 7.61 -5.21
C GLY A 3 -17.12 7.06 -5.49
N SER A 4 -16.69 7.11 -6.76
CA SER A 4 -15.30 6.85 -7.12
C SER A 4 -14.43 7.92 -6.47
N SER A 5 -13.45 7.53 -5.65
CA SER A 5 -12.46 8.49 -5.16
C SER A 5 -11.48 8.85 -6.28
N ASN A 6 -11.04 10.11 -6.33
CA ASN A 6 -10.01 10.51 -7.28
C ASN A 6 -8.70 9.75 -6.99
N VAL A 7 -8.06 9.26 -8.04
CA VAL A 7 -6.77 8.56 -7.99
C VAL A 7 -5.71 9.48 -8.63
N PRO A 8 -4.57 9.77 -7.97
CA PRO A 8 -4.16 9.22 -6.69
C PRO A 8 -4.96 9.78 -5.50
N HIS A 9 -5.36 8.90 -4.60
CA HIS A 9 -6.00 9.24 -3.33
C HIS A 9 -4.94 9.47 -2.27
N LYS A 10 -5.14 10.49 -1.43
CA LYS A 10 -4.20 10.87 -0.37
C LYS A 10 -4.94 11.02 0.96
N THR A 11 -4.38 10.43 2.01
CA THR A 11 -4.89 10.55 3.39
C THR A 11 -3.76 10.99 4.32
N SER A 12 -3.87 12.20 4.89
CA SER A 12 -2.88 12.72 5.85
C SER A 12 -2.90 11.91 7.17
N LEU A 13 -1.70 11.67 7.70
CA LEU A 13 -1.44 10.97 8.96
C LEU A 13 -0.57 11.86 9.85
N PRO A 14 -1.10 12.97 10.40
CA PRO A 14 -0.29 13.98 11.10
C PRO A 14 0.43 13.43 12.34
N GLU A 15 -0.18 12.47 13.03
CA GLU A 15 0.44 11.80 14.20
C GLU A 15 1.32 10.59 13.82
N GLY A 16 1.39 10.28 12.53
CA GLY A 16 2.01 9.06 12.01
C GLY A 16 1.28 7.78 12.36
N ILE A 17 2.02 6.67 12.30
CA ILE A 17 1.49 5.32 12.46
C ILE A 17 2.07 4.71 13.74
N ARG A 18 1.20 4.12 14.57
CA ARG A 18 1.59 3.42 15.81
C ARG A 18 1.39 1.91 15.62
N VAL A 19 2.02 1.12 16.49
CA VAL A 19 1.75 -0.33 16.54
C VAL A 19 0.25 -0.55 16.77
N GLY A 20 -0.34 -1.45 15.99
CA GLY A 20 -1.78 -1.75 16.01
C GLY A 20 -2.61 -0.93 15.03
N THR A 21 -2.07 0.13 14.41
CA THR A 21 -2.80 0.87 13.36
C THR A 21 -3.12 -0.04 12.18
N VAL A 22 -4.39 -0.03 11.75
CA VAL A 22 -4.89 -0.82 10.62
C VAL A 22 -5.33 0.10 9.50
N MET A 23 -4.70 -0.02 8.33
CA MET A 23 -5.09 0.71 7.12
C MET A 23 -5.79 -0.27 6.18
N ARG A 24 -7.07 -0.05 5.94
CA ARG A 24 -7.91 -0.87 5.06
C ARG A 24 -8.17 -0.17 3.75
N ILE A 25 -7.81 -0.83 2.65
CA ILE A 25 -7.98 -0.34 1.28
C ILE A 25 -8.90 -1.30 0.55
N ARG A 26 -10.00 -0.77 0.01
CA ARG A 26 -10.95 -1.52 -0.82
C ARG A 26 -11.09 -0.87 -2.18
N GLY A 27 -11.13 -1.70 -3.22
CA GLY A 27 -11.26 -1.25 -4.59
C GLY A 27 -11.61 -2.39 -5.53
N VAL A 28 -11.62 -2.07 -6.82
CA VAL A 28 -11.75 -3.04 -7.92
C VAL A 28 -10.53 -2.88 -8.81
N VAL A 29 -9.99 -4.00 -9.28
CA VAL A 29 -8.93 -4.00 -10.31
C VAL A 29 -9.58 -3.95 -11.70
N PRO A 30 -9.36 -2.90 -12.51
CA PRO A 30 -9.88 -2.84 -13.88
C PRO A 30 -9.41 -3.99 -14.78
N GLU A 31 -10.20 -4.32 -15.80
CA GLU A 31 -9.90 -5.39 -16.78
C GLU A 31 -8.57 -5.23 -17.51
N LYS A 32 -8.02 -4.01 -17.61
CA LYS A 32 -6.77 -3.70 -18.31
C LYS A 32 -5.67 -3.15 -17.39
N ALA A 33 -5.79 -3.37 -16.08
CA ALA A 33 -4.86 -2.83 -15.10
C ALA A 33 -3.46 -3.45 -15.21
N GLY A 34 -2.43 -2.64 -15.42
CA GLY A 34 -1.05 -3.13 -15.34
C GLY A 34 -0.63 -3.28 -13.89
N ARG A 35 -0.72 -2.19 -13.12
CA ARG A 35 -0.24 -2.14 -11.73
C ARG A 35 -0.91 -1.04 -10.92
N PHE A 36 -1.03 -1.24 -9.62
CA PHE A 36 -1.43 -0.19 -8.67
C PHE A 36 -0.52 -0.20 -7.45
N TYR A 37 -0.58 0.83 -6.62
CA TYR A 37 0.26 0.94 -5.44
C TYR A 37 -0.46 1.56 -4.24
N VAL A 38 0.04 1.21 -3.05
CA VAL A 38 -0.19 1.91 -1.79
C VAL A 38 1.16 2.31 -1.22
N ASN A 39 1.37 3.60 -1.01
CA ASN A 39 2.58 4.16 -0.42
C ASN A 39 2.29 4.68 0.99
N LEU A 40 3.22 4.43 1.92
CA LEU A 40 3.30 5.08 3.22
C LEU A 40 4.49 6.05 3.19
N LEU A 41 4.20 7.33 2.97
CA LEU A 41 5.20 8.37 2.71
C LEU A 41 5.52 9.14 3.99
N CYS A 42 6.78 9.54 4.17
CA CYS A 42 7.24 10.28 5.36
C CYS A 42 7.01 11.80 5.29
N GLY A 43 6.55 12.32 4.16
CA GLY A 43 6.26 13.74 3.96
C GLY A 43 5.82 14.02 2.52
N GLU A 44 5.37 15.25 2.29
CA GLU A 44 5.02 15.75 0.96
C GLU A 44 6.18 16.56 0.38
N GLY A 45 6.77 16.11 -0.73
CA GLY A 45 7.81 16.88 -1.43
C GLY A 45 8.75 16.04 -2.32
N PRO A 46 9.57 16.71 -3.16
CA PRO A 46 10.63 16.06 -3.92
C PRO A 46 11.63 15.38 -3.00
N GLY A 47 11.97 14.12 -3.28
CA GLY A 47 12.82 13.31 -2.39
C GLY A 47 12.08 12.70 -1.20
N GLY A 48 10.74 12.71 -1.21
CA GLY A 48 9.91 12.08 -0.18
C GLY A 48 10.20 10.59 -0.03
N GLU A 49 10.48 10.17 1.20
CA GLU A 49 10.77 8.78 1.54
C GLU A 49 9.49 7.96 1.64
N ALA A 50 9.54 6.70 1.21
CA ALA A 50 8.47 5.72 1.37
C ALA A 50 8.90 4.67 2.38
N ALA A 51 8.26 4.65 3.55
CA ALA A 51 8.46 3.61 4.56
C ALA A 51 7.95 2.26 4.07
N LEU A 52 6.93 2.29 3.21
CA LEU A 52 6.41 1.13 2.50
C LEU A 52 5.92 1.57 1.12
N HIS A 53 6.34 0.84 0.11
CA HIS A 53 5.74 0.80 -1.21
C HIS A 53 5.18 -0.60 -1.43
N PHE A 54 3.86 -0.73 -1.39
CA PHE A 54 3.13 -1.95 -1.71
C PHE A 54 2.61 -1.85 -3.14
N ASN A 55 3.08 -2.72 -4.04
CA ASN A 55 2.82 -2.58 -5.47
C ASN A 55 2.45 -3.91 -6.13
N PRO A 56 1.15 -4.23 -6.20
CA PRO A 56 0.65 -5.28 -7.06
C PRO A 56 0.87 -4.94 -8.54
N ARG A 57 1.54 -5.85 -9.25
CA ARG A 57 1.89 -5.78 -10.67
C ARG A 57 1.23 -6.96 -11.38
N LEU A 58 0.04 -6.75 -11.94
CA LEU A 58 -0.72 -7.78 -12.64
C LEU A 58 -0.02 -8.19 -13.95
N ASP A 59 0.59 -7.22 -14.63
CA ASP A 59 1.43 -7.42 -15.81
C ASP A 59 2.65 -8.33 -15.57
N GLU A 60 3.18 -8.35 -14.34
CA GLU A 60 4.30 -9.20 -13.90
C GLU A 60 3.86 -10.39 -13.03
N SER A 61 2.55 -10.53 -12.76
CA SER A 61 1.98 -11.57 -11.88
C SER A 61 2.65 -11.66 -10.50
N THR A 62 2.99 -10.52 -9.90
CA THR A 62 3.67 -10.44 -8.60
C THR A 62 3.18 -9.25 -7.77
N VAL A 63 3.45 -9.27 -6.47
CA VAL A 63 3.36 -8.08 -5.62
C VAL A 63 4.74 -7.75 -5.10
N VAL A 64 5.15 -6.49 -5.28
CA VAL A 64 6.44 -5.98 -4.81
C VAL A 64 6.24 -5.15 -3.54
N PHE A 65 7.15 -5.34 -2.59
CA PHE A 65 7.30 -4.53 -1.40
C PHE A 65 8.68 -3.87 -1.41
N ASN A 66 8.76 -2.58 -1.10
CA ASN A 66 10.04 -1.89 -0.97
C ASN A 66 9.96 -0.67 -0.04
N SER A 67 11.11 -0.05 0.25
CA SER A 67 11.24 1.29 0.81
C SER A 67 11.99 2.21 -0.17
N LEU A 68 11.77 3.50 -0.05
CA LEU A 68 12.51 4.55 -0.74
C LEU A 68 13.13 5.47 0.31
N GLU A 69 14.47 5.52 0.36
CA GLU A 69 15.22 6.31 1.35
C GLU A 69 16.22 7.19 0.61
N GLN A 70 16.24 8.49 0.92
CA GLN A 70 17.13 9.45 0.27
C GLN A 70 17.10 9.39 -1.28
N GLY A 71 15.92 9.13 -1.85
CA GLY A 71 15.73 9.02 -3.30
C GLY A 71 16.19 7.70 -3.94
N THR A 72 16.65 6.72 -3.15
CA THR A 72 17.10 5.41 -3.64
C THR A 72 16.18 4.30 -3.16
N TRP A 73 15.71 3.48 -4.11
CA TRP A 73 14.92 2.29 -3.79
C TRP A 73 15.79 1.25 -3.08
N GLY A 74 15.25 0.65 -2.02
CA GLY A 74 15.88 -0.48 -1.36
C GLY A 74 15.81 -1.78 -2.17
N ARG A 75 16.17 -2.88 -1.53
CA ARG A 75 16.02 -4.22 -2.11
C ARG A 75 14.54 -4.60 -2.18
N GLU A 76 14.04 -4.96 -3.35
CA GLU A 76 12.67 -5.46 -3.49
C GLU A 76 12.47 -6.78 -2.73
N GLU A 77 11.34 -6.88 -2.03
CA GLU A 77 10.76 -8.13 -1.56
C GLU A 77 9.56 -8.48 -2.45
N ARG A 78 9.33 -9.77 -2.69
CA ARG A 78 8.21 -10.25 -3.50
C ARG A 78 7.35 -11.18 -2.67
N GLY A 79 6.04 -10.97 -2.68
CA GLY A 79 5.09 -11.90 -2.08
C GLY A 79 4.94 -13.19 -2.90
N SER A 80 4.27 -14.19 -2.33
CA SER A 80 4.04 -15.47 -3.01
C SER A 80 2.85 -15.37 -3.97
N GLY A 81 3.12 -15.31 -5.28
CA GLY A 81 2.10 -15.18 -6.32
C GLY A 81 1.37 -13.84 -6.28
N ILE A 82 0.23 -13.74 -6.98
CA ILE A 82 -0.59 -12.53 -7.03
C ILE A 82 -2.02 -12.81 -6.54
N PRO A 83 -2.46 -12.18 -5.43
CA PRO A 83 -3.81 -12.37 -4.88
C PRO A 83 -4.83 -11.38 -5.48
N PHE A 84 -4.54 -10.81 -6.64
CA PHE A 84 -5.37 -9.81 -7.33
C PHE A 84 -5.75 -10.32 -8.71
N GLN A 85 -6.98 -10.06 -9.13
CA GLN A 85 -7.51 -10.50 -10.41
C GLN A 85 -8.21 -9.35 -11.12
N HIS A 86 -8.07 -9.30 -12.44
CA HIS A 86 -8.78 -8.36 -13.31
C HIS A 86 -10.31 -8.49 -13.15
N GLY A 87 -10.99 -7.36 -13.12
CA GLY A 87 -12.44 -7.27 -12.96
C GLY A 87 -12.94 -7.53 -11.53
N GLN A 88 -12.07 -7.97 -10.61
CA GLN A 88 -12.47 -8.39 -9.26
C GLN A 88 -12.26 -7.31 -8.20
N PRO A 89 -13.14 -7.26 -7.18
CA PRO A 89 -12.89 -6.44 -6.00
C PRO A 89 -11.74 -7.01 -5.16
N PHE A 90 -11.12 -6.15 -4.37
CA PHE A 90 -10.12 -6.55 -3.38
C PHE A 90 -10.36 -5.86 -2.04
N ASP A 91 -9.84 -6.48 -0.99
CA ASP A 91 -9.79 -5.95 0.38
C ASP A 91 -8.38 -6.19 0.92
N VAL A 92 -7.64 -5.10 1.18
CA VAL A 92 -6.27 -5.14 1.70
C VAL A 92 -6.24 -4.51 3.07
N LEU A 93 -5.59 -5.19 4.02
CA LEU A 93 -5.19 -4.60 5.29
C LEU A 93 -3.67 -4.46 5.31
N LEU A 94 -3.19 -3.26 5.60
CA LEU A 94 -1.82 -3.00 6.00
C LEU A 94 -1.83 -2.71 7.50
N ILE A 95 -1.22 -3.60 8.28
CA ILE A 95 -1.26 -3.56 9.74
C ILE A 95 0.13 -3.25 10.25
N ALA A 96 0.26 -2.18 11.02
CA ALA A 96 1.51 -1.88 11.73
C ALA A 96 1.66 -2.81 12.93
N THR A 97 2.74 -3.60 12.95
CA THR A 97 3.10 -4.51 14.04
C THR A 97 4.31 -3.96 14.78
N GLU A 98 4.84 -4.69 15.78
CA GLU A 98 6.08 -4.27 16.45
C GLU A 98 7.30 -4.30 15.51
N GLU A 99 7.34 -5.24 14.56
CA GLU A 99 8.51 -5.50 13.71
C GLU A 99 8.39 -4.99 12.27
N GLY A 100 7.17 -4.72 11.80
CA GLY A 100 6.94 -4.42 10.38
C GLY A 100 5.50 -4.15 10.00
N PHE A 101 5.25 -4.01 8.70
CA PHE A 101 3.92 -3.95 8.13
C PHE A 101 3.49 -5.33 7.68
N LYS A 102 2.40 -5.84 8.25
CA LYS A 102 1.74 -7.06 7.79
C LYS A 102 0.71 -6.71 6.73
N ALA A 103 0.81 -7.34 5.57
CA ALA A 103 -0.18 -7.26 4.50
C ALA A 103 -1.11 -8.49 4.57
N VAL A 104 -2.42 -8.23 4.65
CA VAL A 104 -3.49 -9.23 4.54
C VAL A 104 -4.30 -8.89 3.30
N VAL A 105 -4.57 -9.89 2.45
CA VAL A 105 -5.39 -9.73 1.25
C VAL A 105 -6.56 -10.71 1.32
N GLY A 106 -7.79 -10.19 1.26
CA GLY A 106 -8.98 -10.97 1.63
C GLY A 106 -8.89 -11.39 3.10
N ASP A 107 -8.95 -12.70 3.36
CA ASP A 107 -8.92 -13.27 4.71
C ASP A 107 -7.57 -13.94 5.05
N SER A 108 -6.54 -13.78 4.21
CA SER A 108 -5.25 -14.47 4.36
C SER A 108 -4.07 -13.51 4.53
N GLU A 109 -3.19 -13.82 5.48
CA GLU A 109 -1.89 -13.15 5.59
C GLU A 109 -1.08 -13.41 4.32
N TYR A 110 -0.59 -12.35 3.70
CA TYR A 110 0.07 -12.39 2.41
C TYR A 110 1.59 -12.16 2.51
N HIS A 111 2.01 -11.15 3.27
CA HIS A 111 3.44 -10.84 3.45
C HIS A 111 3.67 -10.03 4.73
N HIS A 112 4.87 -10.15 5.30
CA HIS A 112 5.33 -9.30 6.41
C HIS A 112 6.59 -8.55 5.99
N PHE A 113 6.45 -7.24 5.80
CA PHE A 113 7.56 -6.36 5.42
C PHE A 113 8.16 -5.73 6.67
N ARG A 114 9.37 -6.16 7.06
CA ARG A 114 10.06 -5.60 8.23
C ARG A 114 10.38 -4.13 8.04
N TYR A 115 10.32 -3.36 9.12
CA TYR A 115 10.60 -1.93 9.07
C TYR A 115 12.02 -1.66 8.59
N ARG A 116 12.13 -0.85 7.53
CA ARG A 116 13.38 -0.20 7.10
C ARG A 116 13.41 1.25 7.54
N ILE A 117 12.25 1.90 7.51
CA ILE A 117 12.00 3.22 8.09
C ILE A 117 11.03 3.07 9.27
N PRO A 118 11.25 3.76 10.42
CA PRO A 118 10.31 3.74 11.53
C PRO A 118 8.89 4.19 11.13
N PRO A 119 7.83 3.45 11.49
CA PRO A 119 6.44 3.79 11.11
C PRO A 119 5.98 5.15 11.66
N ALA A 120 6.56 5.58 12.78
CA ALA A 120 6.33 6.90 13.38
C ALA A 120 6.77 8.07 12.48
N ARG A 121 7.53 7.83 11.39
CA ARG A 121 7.91 8.85 10.40
C ARG A 121 6.87 9.02 9.29
N VAL A 122 5.95 8.07 9.10
CA VAL A 122 4.93 8.15 8.05
C VAL A 122 4.01 9.33 8.31
N ARG A 123 3.68 10.12 7.29
CA ARG A 123 2.80 11.29 7.36
C ARG A 123 1.68 11.28 6.33
N LEU A 124 1.74 10.38 5.36
CA LEU A 124 0.76 10.32 4.28
C LEU A 124 0.60 8.88 3.79
N LEU A 125 -0.65 8.46 3.60
CA LEU A 125 -1.00 7.28 2.83
C LEU A 125 -1.43 7.74 1.44
N GLU A 126 -0.82 7.19 0.40
CA GLU A 126 -1.17 7.46 -1.00
C GLU A 126 -1.55 6.17 -1.71
N VAL A 127 -2.68 6.17 -2.43
CA VAL A 127 -3.12 5.05 -3.28
C VAL A 127 -3.20 5.52 -4.72
N GLY A 128 -2.55 4.81 -5.64
CA GLY A 128 -2.44 5.24 -7.04
C GLY A 128 -2.27 4.09 -8.02
N GLY A 129 -2.23 4.44 -9.31
CA GLY A 129 -2.13 3.49 -10.43
C GLY A 129 -3.48 2.96 -10.90
N ASP A 130 -3.47 1.76 -11.50
CA ASP A 130 -4.61 1.20 -12.21
C ASP A 130 -5.60 0.50 -11.27
N LEU A 131 -6.40 1.29 -10.55
CA LEU A 131 -7.48 0.77 -9.70
C LEU A 131 -8.71 1.69 -9.70
N GLN A 132 -9.86 1.11 -9.37
CA GLN A 132 -11.04 1.87 -8.97
C GLN A 132 -11.16 1.84 -7.45
N LEU A 133 -10.72 2.90 -6.79
CA LEU A 133 -10.73 2.98 -5.33
C LEU A 133 -12.16 3.20 -4.80
N GLN A 134 -12.58 2.33 -3.88
CA GLN A 134 -13.89 2.43 -3.21
C GLN A 134 -13.77 3.10 -1.84
N SER A 135 -12.77 2.74 -1.04
CA SER A 135 -12.55 3.36 0.27
C SER A 135 -11.15 3.13 0.80
N VAL A 136 -10.65 4.11 1.55
CA VAL A 136 -9.52 3.98 2.47
C VAL A 136 -10.05 4.28 3.87
N LYS A 137 -9.76 3.40 4.84
CA LYS A 137 -10.09 3.59 6.25
C LYS A 137 -8.88 3.30 7.11
N ILE A 138 -8.70 4.07 8.16
CA ILE A 138 -7.58 3.94 9.10
C ILE A 138 -8.19 3.80 10.49
N PHE A 139 -7.76 2.78 11.22
CA PHE A 139 -8.24 2.43 12.56
C PHE A 139 -7.06 2.43 13.54
#